data_AF-J9DTT0-F1
#
_entry.id   AF-J9DTT0-F1
#
_cell.length_a   1.000
_cell.length_b   1.000
_cell.length_c   1.000
_cell.angle_alpha   90.00
_cell.angle_beta   90.00
_cell.angle_gamma   90.00
#
_symmetry.space_group_name_H-M   'P 1'
#
loop_
_entity.id
_entity.type
_entity.pdbx_description
1 polymer ?
#
loop_
_entity_poly.entity_id
_entity_poly.type
_entity_poly.pdbx_seq_one_letter_code
_entity_poly.pdbx_strand_id
1 'polypeptide(L)' 'MFSVGVDSLKGLDKDMLKLMGFAGFDTTKNKKVPGNVDGVVSINKPRRYRQYMNRKGGFNRPLDYVA' A
#
# COMPACT_ATOMS: atom_id res chain seq x y z
N MET A 1 23.61 -39.79 -26.67
CA MET A 1 24.35 -38.53 -26.45
C MET A 1 23.56 -37.45 -27.18
N PHE A 2 22.73 -36.69 -26.46
CA PHE A 2 21.92 -35.64 -27.09
C PHE A 2 22.88 -34.57 -27.63
N SER A 3 23.02 -34.47 -28.96
CA SER A 3 23.81 -33.40 -29.57
C SER A 3 23.07 -32.09 -29.33
N VAL A 4 23.59 -31.26 -28.43
CA VAL A 4 23.17 -29.86 -28.33
C VAL A 4 23.63 -29.21 -29.63
N GLY A 5 22.68 -28.93 -30.53
CA GLY A 5 22.95 -28.29 -31.81
C GLY A 5 23.45 -26.87 -31.58
N VAL A 6 24.52 -26.47 -32.27
CA VAL A 6 25.16 -25.14 -32.14
C VAL A 6 24.17 -23.98 -32.42
N ASP A 7 23.07 -24.25 -33.13
CA ASP A 7 22.01 -23.29 -33.38
C ASP A 7 21.19 -22.90 -32.14
N SER A 8 21.19 -23.70 -31.07
CA SER A 8 20.53 -23.34 -29.81
C SER A 8 21.29 -22.29 -29.00
N LEU A 9 22.54 -21.97 -29.38
CA LEU A 9 23.35 -20.92 -28.75
C LEU A 9 23.13 -19.55 -29.38
N LYS A 10 22.51 -19.47 -30.56
CA LYS A 10 22.21 -18.21 -31.23
C LYS A 10 21.08 -17.48 -30.49
N GLY A 11 21.41 -16.35 -29.87
CA GLY A 11 20.45 -15.48 -29.17
C GLY A 11 20.57 -15.49 -27.65
N LEU A 12 21.36 -16.41 -27.06
CA LEU A 12 21.61 -16.47 -25.62
C LEU A 12 22.15 -15.17 -25.05
N ASP A 13 22.96 -14.44 -25.83
CA ASP A 13 23.50 -13.15 -25.40
C ASP A 13 22.38 -12.13 -25.10
N LYS A 14 21.31 -12.14 -25.89
CA LYS A 14 20.16 -11.24 -25.69
C LYS A 14 19.34 -11.64 -24.47
N ASP A 15 19.15 -12.93 -24.24
CA ASP A 15 18.43 -13.46 -23.09
C ASP A 15 19.23 -13.26 -21.79
N MET A 16 20.56 -13.43 -21.85
CA MET A 16 21.51 -13.10 -20.78
C MET A 16 21.48 -11.60 -20.47
N LEU A 17 21.54 -10.73 -21.48
CA LEU A 17 21.45 -9.28 -21.28
C LEU A 17 20.11 -8.87 -20.64
N LYS A 18 19.03 -9.58 -20.94
CA LYS A 18 17.71 -9.33 -20.35
C LYS A 18 17.61 -9.84 -18.91
N LEU A 19 18.14 -11.04 -18.63
CA LEU A 19 18.22 -11.59 -17.27
C LEU A 19 19.09 -10.74 -16.34
N MET A 20 20.20 -10.21 -16.86
CA MET A 20 21.10 -9.33 -16.11
C MET A 20 20.58 -7.89 -15.99
N GLY A 21 19.43 -7.57 -16.61
CA GLY A 21 18.77 -6.26 -16.50
C GLY A 21 19.33 -5.17 -17.42
N PHE A 22 20.19 -5.50 -18.39
CA PHE A 22 20.78 -4.54 -19.33
C PHE A 22 19.90 -4.23 -20.55
N ALA A 23 18.83 -5.01 -20.78
CA ALA A 23 17.95 -4.84 -21.93
C ALA A 23 16.79 -3.83 -21.69
N GLY A 24 16.56 -3.38 -20.45
CA GLY A 24 15.54 -2.38 -20.11
C GLY A 24 15.17 -2.36 -18.62
N PHE A 25 14.69 -1.21 -18.14
CA PHE A 25 14.24 -1.04 -16.75
C PHE A 25 12.72 -1.17 -16.63
N ASP A 26 12.25 -2.10 -15.81
CA ASP A 26 10.85 -2.18 -15.41
C ASP A 26 10.53 -1.16 -14.31
N THR A 27 9.27 -0.69 -14.28
CA THR A 27 8.76 0.20 -13.23
C THR A 27 7.64 -0.47 -12.43
N THR A 28 7.57 -0.15 -11.15
CA THR A 28 6.48 -0.52 -10.23
C THR A 28 5.41 0.58 -10.13
N LYS A 29 5.51 1.67 -10.89
CA LYS A 29 4.53 2.76 -10.89
C LYS A 29 3.13 2.22 -11.21
N ASN A 30 2.17 2.52 -10.33
CA ASN A 30 0.78 2.06 -10.41
C ASN A 30 0.59 0.53 -10.41
N LYS A 31 1.60 -0.24 -9.97
CA LYS A 31 1.49 -1.69 -9.78
C LYS A 31 1.43 -2.02 -8.29
N LYS A 32 0.57 -2.96 -7.91
CA LYS A 32 0.52 -3.47 -6.54
C LYS A 32 1.71 -4.39 -6.29
N VAL A 33 2.55 -4.06 -5.31
CA VAL A 33 3.70 -4.87 -4.90
C VAL A 33 3.33 -5.62 -3.61
N PRO A 34 3.45 -6.96 -3.56
CA PRO A 34 3.20 -7.72 -2.34
C PRO A 34 4.16 -7.27 -1.23
N GLY A 35 3.65 -7.09 0.00
CA GLY A 35 4.43 -6.57 1.13
C GLY A 35 4.43 -5.04 1.27
N ASN A 36 4.02 -4.29 0.24
CA ASN A 36 3.86 -2.83 0.32
C ASN A 36 2.39 -2.46 0.66
N VAL A 37 1.87 -3.03 1.75
CA VAL A 37 0.47 -2.85 2.19
C VAL A 37 0.33 -2.03 3.46
N ASP A 38 1.43 -1.89 4.21
CA ASP A 38 1.40 -1.25 5.51
C ASP A 38 1.46 0.27 5.36
N GLY A 39 0.49 0.95 5.99
CA GLY A 39 0.43 2.39 6.11
C GLY A 39 -0.22 2.73 7.45
N VAL A 40 0.36 3.70 8.17
CA VAL A 40 -0.16 4.14 9.47
C VAL A 40 -0.63 5.58 9.36
N VAL A 41 -1.81 5.87 9.93
CA VAL A 41 -2.35 7.23 10.01
C VAL A 41 -2.47 7.62 11.49
N SER A 42 -1.89 8.76 11.84
CA SER A 42 -2.08 9.36 13.17
C SER A 42 -3.32 10.26 13.15
N ILE A 43 -4.36 9.88 13.89
CA ILE A 43 -5.60 10.67 14.02
C ILE A 43 -5.78 11.07 15.49
N ASN A 44 -5.54 12.35 15.77
CA ASN A 44 -5.87 12.93 17.07
C ASN A 44 -7.39 13.18 17.15
N LYS A 45 -8.10 12.35 17.92
CA LYS A 45 -9.53 12.58 18.19
C LYS A 45 -9.66 13.61 19.31
N PRO A 46 -10.16 14.84 19.06
CA PRO A 46 -10.36 15.82 20.12
C PRO A 46 -11.41 15.31 21.11
N ARG A 47 -11.15 15.52 22.41
CA ARG A 47 -12.14 15.23 23.44
C ARG A 47 -13.28 16.23 23.33
N ARG A 48 -14.52 15.73 23.19
CA ARG A 48 -15.73 16.55 23.19
C ARG A 48 -16.29 16.57 24.61
N TYR A 49 -16.37 17.75 25.22
CA TYR A 49 -16.99 17.92 26.53
C TYR A 49 -18.51 17.77 26.43
N ARG A 50 -19.12 17.26 27.49
CA ARG A 50 -20.57 17.05 27.60
C ARG A 50 -21.04 17.81 28.84
N GLN A 51 -21.99 18.71 28.67
CA GLN A 51 -22.58 19.45 29.77
C GLN A 51 -23.63 18.57 30.38
N TYR A 52 -23.47 18.22 31.66
CA TYR A 52 -24.41 17.37 32.38
C TYR A 52 -25.48 18.17 33.13
N MET A 53 -25.06 19.23 33.81
CA MET A 53 -25.94 20.06 34.65
C MET A 53 -26.62 21.18 33.85
N ASN A 54 -27.84 21.54 34.25
CA ASN A 54 -28.65 22.65 33.69
C ASN A 54 -28.87 22.59 32.18
N ARG A 55 -29.14 21.40 31.65
CA ARG A 55 -29.41 21.20 30.22
C ARG A 55 -30.87 21.43 29.87
N LYS A 56 -31.13 22.04 28.71
CA LYS A 56 -32.48 22.13 28.14
C LYS A 56 -32.92 20.73 27.67
N GLY A 57 -33.94 20.15 28.33
CA GLY A 57 -34.48 18.82 28.01
C GLY A 57 -34.43 17.77 29.12
N GLY A 58 -33.79 18.06 30.26
CA GLY A 58 -33.82 17.20 31.44
C GLY A 58 -32.85 16.01 31.44
N PHE A 59 -32.86 15.26 32.54
CA PHE A 59 -31.83 14.26 32.90
C PHE A 59 -31.78 13.02 31.99
N ASN A 60 -32.94 12.58 31.47
CA ASN A 60 -33.06 11.35 30.68
C ASN A 60 -32.92 11.55 29.16
N ARG A 61 -32.31 12.66 28.70
CA ARG A 61 -32.04 12.91 27.28
C ARG A 61 -30.56 12.76 26.94
N PRO A 62 -30.22 12.32 25.71
CA PRO A 62 -28.82 12.17 25.28
C PRO A 62 -28.05 13.47 25.47
N LEU A 63 -26.84 13.42 26.04
CA LEU A 63 -26.00 14.60 26.28
C LEU A 63 -25.49 15.22 24.98
N ASP A 64 -25.83 16.48 24.78
CA ASP A 64 -25.34 17.30 23.66
C ASP A 64 -23.87 17.64 23.85
N TYR A 65 -23.19 17.89 22.73
CA TYR A 65 -21.82 18.36 22.74
C TYR A 65 -21.79 19.82 23.22
N VAL A 66 -20.88 20.13 24.15
CA VAL A 66 -20.60 21.52 24.53
C VAL A 66 -19.59 22.04 23.51
N ALA A 67 -19.99 23.06 22.76
CA ALA A 67 -19.10 23.83 21.90
C ALA A 67 -18.47 24.98 22.71
#